data_AF-A0A938NZ38-F1
#
_entry.id   AF-A0A938NZ38-F1
#
_cell.length_a   1.000
_cell.length_b   1.000
_cell.length_c   1.000
_cell.angle_alpha   90.00
_cell.angle_beta   90.00
_cell.angle_gamma   90.00
#
_symmetry.space_group_name_H-M   'P 1'
#
loop_
_entity.id
_entity.type
_entity.pdbx_description
1 polymer ?
#
loop_
_entity_poly.entity_id
_entity_poly.type
_entity_poly.pdbx_seq_one_letter_code
_entity_poly.pdbx_strand_id
1 'polypeptide(L)'
;MEVDFPLAEVGRQSLAEKTRRSGTPHQLHLWWSRKPLTACRAILLSLLWPDPCDARCPDSFKQRARQLLPSVVGTVGPTDEDMQKALLRFVGDVARLDLSTNHDMLEICEKLIQEAHGIEPPFVVDPLAGGGSIPLEAMRLGCDVYAGDLNPVACLILKAKLNDIPLRPWIFRVTDVYSHLLVPLTDELPAVIPVFAPRLFYV
;
A
#
# COMPACT_ATOMS: atom_id res chain seq x y z
N MET A 1 -5.70 -3.47 -14.97
CA MET A 1 -5.32 -2.30 -15.82
C MET A 1 -4.00 -2.54 -16.53
N GLU A 2 -3.73 -3.74 -17.03
CA GLU A 2 -2.44 -4.06 -17.65
C GLU A 2 -2.22 -3.29 -18.97
N VAL A 3 -3.31 -2.78 -19.56
CA VAL A 3 -3.33 -2.11 -20.86
C VAL A 3 -3.05 -0.60 -20.77
N ASP A 4 -3.33 0.05 -19.64
CA ASP A 4 -3.15 1.50 -19.48
C ASP A 4 -2.83 1.90 -18.02
N PHE A 5 -2.02 2.95 -17.82
CA PHE A 5 -1.54 3.41 -16.51
C PHE A 5 -1.47 4.95 -16.50
N PRO A 6 -1.92 5.63 -15.42
CA PRO A 6 -1.93 7.10 -15.34
C PRO A 6 -0.53 7.69 -15.09
N LEU A 7 0.41 7.43 -16.01
CA LEU A 7 1.84 7.68 -15.87
C LEU A 7 2.15 9.16 -15.63
N ALA A 8 1.48 10.05 -16.35
CA ALA A 8 1.71 11.49 -16.24
C ALA A 8 1.38 12.00 -14.82
N GLU A 9 0.22 11.61 -14.28
CA GLU A 9 -0.23 12.04 -12.96
C GLU A 9 0.61 11.38 -11.85
N VAL A 10 0.83 10.07 -11.93
CA VAL A 10 1.69 9.34 -10.97
C VAL A 10 3.12 9.88 -10.97
N GLY A 11 3.65 10.20 -12.16
CA GLY A 11 4.98 10.80 -12.31
C GLY A 11 5.07 12.17 -11.66
N ARG A 12 4.08 13.04 -11.89
CA ARG A 12 3.98 14.37 -11.27
C ARG A 12 3.93 14.28 -9.75
N GLN A 13 3.09 13.41 -9.20
CA GLN A 13 2.96 13.20 -7.76
C GLN A 13 4.23 12.58 -7.16
N SER A 14 4.86 11.66 -7.87
CA SER A 14 6.12 11.05 -7.45
C SER A 14 7.26 12.06 -7.38
N LEU A 15 7.33 13.00 -8.33
CA LEU A 15 8.29 14.11 -8.31
C LEU A 15 8.04 15.04 -7.12
N ALA A 16 6.77 15.39 -6.87
CA ALA A 16 6.39 16.21 -5.72
C ALA A 16 6.73 15.53 -4.38
N GLU A 17 6.59 14.21 -4.29
CA GLU A 17 7.01 13.44 -3.12
C GLU A 17 8.54 13.51 -2.91
N LYS A 18 9.34 13.48 -3.99
CA LYS A 18 10.81 13.54 -3.86
C LYS A 18 11.31 14.86 -3.28
N THR A 19 10.55 15.94 -3.46
CA THR A 19 10.94 17.28 -3.04
C THR A 19 10.33 17.69 -1.70
N ARG A 20 9.48 16.84 -1.10
CA ARG A 20 8.90 17.10 0.23
C ARG A 20 9.96 17.09 1.31
N ARG A 21 9.85 18.06 2.22
CA ARG A 21 10.75 18.27 3.36
C ARG A 21 10.19 17.81 4.69
N SER A 22 8.97 17.25 4.73
CA SER A 22 8.34 16.69 5.94
C SER A 22 7.24 15.68 5.58
N GLY A 23 6.88 14.81 6.53
CA GLY A 23 5.72 13.91 6.45
C GLY A 23 5.93 12.64 5.62
N THR A 24 7.17 12.19 5.43
CA THR A 24 7.45 10.98 4.65
C THR A 24 8.48 10.07 5.33
N PRO A 25 8.31 8.72 5.23
CA PRO A 25 9.23 7.79 5.88
C PRO A 25 10.69 7.88 5.39
N HIS A 26 10.95 8.45 4.22
CA HIS A 26 12.31 8.57 3.69
C HIS A 26 13.19 9.58 4.44
N GLN A 27 12.58 10.36 5.33
CA GLN A 27 13.30 11.31 6.18
C GLN A 27 13.88 10.65 7.42
N LEU A 28 13.41 9.45 7.77
CA LEU A 28 14.01 8.63 8.83
C LEU A 28 15.40 8.14 8.38
N HIS A 29 15.51 7.68 7.13
CA HIS A 29 16.77 7.30 6.52
C HIS A 29 16.65 7.30 4.99
N LEU A 30 17.67 7.83 4.30
CA LEU A 30 17.76 7.82 2.85
C LEU A 30 18.37 6.50 2.35
N TRP A 31 17.55 5.66 1.72
CA TRP A 31 18.04 4.50 0.96
C TRP A 31 18.32 4.88 -0.49
N TRP A 32 19.45 4.42 -1.06
CA TRP A 32 19.91 4.81 -2.40
C TRP A 32 18.94 4.44 -3.53
N SER A 33 18.18 3.35 -3.38
CA SER A 33 17.18 2.91 -4.37
C SER A 33 15.77 3.15 -3.86
N ARG A 34 15.39 4.42 -3.74
CA ARG A 34 14.06 4.80 -3.23
C ARG A 34 13.01 4.80 -4.33
N LYS A 35 12.00 3.94 -4.17
CA LYS A 35 10.75 3.99 -4.91
C LYS A 35 9.77 4.94 -4.21
N PRO A 36 9.21 5.96 -4.91
CA PRO A 36 8.18 6.83 -4.35
C PRO A 36 6.96 6.01 -3.89
N LEU A 37 6.40 6.33 -2.71
CA LEU A 37 5.20 5.67 -2.19
C LEU A 37 4.01 5.84 -3.13
N THR A 38 3.89 7.04 -3.70
CA THR A 38 2.93 7.38 -4.76
C THR A 38 2.94 6.34 -5.90
N ALA A 39 4.13 6.06 -6.44
CA ALA A 39 4.29 5.11 -7.53
C ALA A 39 3.98 3.67 -7.08
N CYS A 40 4.44 3.27 -5.89
CA CYS A 40 4.20 1.93 -5.36
C CYS A 40 2.70 1.66 -5.19
N ARG A 41 1.93 2.60 -4.62
CA ARG A 41 0.48 2.48 -4.47
C ARG A 41 -0.23 2.35 -5.82
N ALA A 42 0.12 3.23 -6.77
CA ALA A 42 -0.50 3.20 -8.09
C ALA A 42 -0.21 1.87 -8.82
N ILE A 43 1.02 1.38 -8.76
CA ILE A 43 1.42 0.10 -9.35
C ILE A 43 0.65 -1.05 -8.68
N LEU A 44 0.60 -1.10 -7.35
CA LEU A 44 -0.15 -2.14 -6.63
C LEU A 44 -1.62 -2.17 -7.04
N LEU A 45 -2.30 -1.01 -7.09
CA LEU A 45 -3.68 -0.96 -7.55
C LEU A 45 -3.84 -1.41 -9.01
N SER A 46 -2.90 -1.04 -9.87
CA SER A 46 -2.93 -1.42 -11.29
C SER A 46 -2.75 -2.92 -11.51
N LEU A 47 -1.96 -3.56 -10.64
CA LEU A 47 -1.70 -5.00 -10.63
C LEU A 47 -2.85 -5.78 -9.98
N LEU A 48 -3.43 -5.25 -8.90
CA LEU A 48 -4.46 -5.94 -8.12
C LEU A 48 -5.85 -5.80 -8.73
N TRP A 49 -6.10 -4.76 -9.54
CA TRP A 49 -7.41 -4.56 -10.15
C TRP A 49 -7.51 -5.17 -11.55
N PRO A 50 -8.51 -6.02 -11.80
CA PRO A 50 -8.79 -6.52 -13.14
C PRO A 50 -9.19 -5.36 -14.04
N ASP A 51 -8.86 -5.48 -15.33
CA ASP A 51 -9.26 -4.49 -16.32
C ASP A 51 -10.74 -4.69 -16.69
N PRO A 52 -11.64 -3.70 -16.51
CA PRO A 52 -13.03 -3.78 -16.96
C PRO A 52 -13.22 -4.26 -18.40
N CYS A 53 -12.29 -3.91 -19.29
CA CYS A 53 -12.35 -4.24 -20.70
C CYS A 53 -11.83 -5.65 -21.02
N ASP A 54 -11.21 -6.35 -20.06
CA ASP A 54 -10.81 -7.75 -20.24
C ASP A 54 -12.04 -8.67 -20.10
N ALA A 55 -12.15 -9.65 -21.00
CA ALA A 55 -13.21 -10.66 -20.99
C ALA A 55 -13.22 -11.51 -19.70
N ARG A 56 -12.10 -11.59 -18.97
CA ARG A 56 -11.95 -12.33 -17.72
C ARG A 56 -12.27 -11.50 -16.48
N CYS A 57 -12.62 -10.24 -16.62
CA CYS A 57 -12.95 -9.37 -15.51
C CYS A 57 -14.27 -9.81 -14.85
N PRO A 58 -14.28 -10.11 -13.53
CA PRO A 58 -15.49 -10.55 -12.84
C PRO A 58 -16.61 -9.49 -12.88
N ASP A 59 -17.84 -9.91 -13.17
CA ASP A 59 -19.00 -9.01 -13.19
C ASP A 59 -19.28 -8.39 -11.81
N SER A 60 -19.00 -9.12 -10.72
CA SER A 60 -19.10 -8.61 -9.34
C SER A 60 -18.21 -7.39 -9.13
N PHE A 61 -16.96 -7.45 -9.59
CA PHE A 61 -16.01 -6.34 -9.54
C PHE A 61 -16.55 -5.13 -10.31
N LYS A 62 -17.05 -5.33 -11.54
CA LYS A 62 -17.64 -4.27 -12.37
C LYS A 62 -18.82 -3.59 -11.66
N GLN A 63 -19.73 -4.37 -11.08
CA GLN A 63 -20.88 -3.84 -10.34
C GLN A 63 -20.44 -3.04 -9.12
N ARG A 64 -19.47 -3.56 -8.36
CA ARG A 64 -18.95 -2.88 -7.18
C ARG A 64 -18.23 -1.58 -7.54
N ALA A 65 -17.41 -1.59 -8.59
CA ALA A 65 -16.73 -0.40 -9.08
C ALA A 65 -17.74 0.69 -9.49
N ARG A 66 -18.81 0.33 -10.20
CA ARG A 66 -19.89 1.28 -10.55
C ARG A 66 -20.62 1.84 -9.34
N GLN A 67 -20.70 1.09 -8.24
CA GLN A 67 -21.29 1.57 -7.00
C GLN A 67 -20.39 2.52 -6.22
N LEU A 68 -19.09 2.22 -6.14
CA LEU A 68 -18.15 2.91 -5.26
C LEU A 68 -17.43 4.09 -5.91
N LEU A 69 -17.08 4.01 -7.20
CA LEU A 69 -16.33 5.07 -7.87
C LEU A 69 -17.08 6.42 -7.94
N PRO A 70 -18.42 6.48 -8.12
CA PRO A 70 -19.09 7.77 -8.25
C PRO A 70 -18.93 8.72 -7.07
N SER A 71 -18.68 8.21 -5.85
CA SER A 71 -18.48 9.05 -4.67
C SER A 71 -17.14 9.80 -4.68
N VAL A 72 -16.19 9.38 -5.51
CA VAL A 72 -14.81 9.88 -5.53
C VAL A 72 -14.39 10.48 -6.86
N VAL A 73 -14.82 9.91 -7.99
CA VAL A 73 -14.47 10.41 -9.33
C VAL A 73 -15.60 11.15 -10.04
N GLY A 74 -16.81 11.14 -9.48
CA GLY A 74 -18.03 11.67 -10.09
C GLY A 74 -18.69 10.70 -11.07
N THR A 75 -19.49 11.19 -11.99
CA THR A 75 -20.28 10.35 -12.90
C THR A 75 -19.41 9.41 -13.73
N VAL A 76 -19.66 8.10 -13.62
CA VAL A 76 -19.07 7.05 -14.45
C VAL A 76 -20.04 6.71 -15.58
N GLY A 77 -19.55 6.65 -16.82
CA GLY A 77 -20.36 6.28 -17.98
C GLY A 77 -20.81 4.82 -17.95
N PRO A 78 -21.73 4.42 -18.84
CA PRO A 78 -22.31 3.08 -18.83
C PRO A 78 -21.34 2.00 -19.34
N THR A 79 -20.39 2.36 -20.20
CA THR A 79 -19.51 1.38 -20.86
C THR A 79 -18.35 0.92 -19.98
N ASP A 80 -17.74 -0.20 -20.33
CA ASP A 80 -16.58 -0.72 -19.60
C ASP A 80 -15.34 0.16 -19.84
N GLU A 81 -15.21 0.81 -21.00
CA GLU A 81 -14.15 1.79 -21.27
C GLU A 81 -14.28 3.05 -20.39
N ASP A 82 -15.51 3.50 -20.15
CA ASP A 82 -15.75 4.64 -19.26
C ASP A 82 -15.39 4.29 -17.81
N MET A 83 -15.68 3.06 -17.39
CA MET A 83 -15.27 2.54 -16.09
C MET A 83 -13.76 2.37 -15.98
N GLN A 84 -13.08 1.89 -17.03
CA GLN A 84 -11.62 1.80 -17.08
C GLN A 84 -10.99 3.17 -16.89
N LYS A 85 -11.48 4.20 -17.61
CA LYS A 85 -11.02 5.60 -17.44
C LYS A 85 -11.27 6.12 -16.02
N ALA A 86 -12.42 5.78 -15.43
CA ALA A 86 -12.74 6.16 -14.06
C ALA A 86 -11.78 5.53 -13.05
N LEU A 87 -11.43 4.24 -13.21
CA LEU A 87 -10.42 3.57 -12.39
C LEU A 87 -9.03 4.21 -12.55
N LEU A 88 -8.59 4.49 -13.79
CA LEU A 88 -7.31 5.13 -14.05
C LEU A 88 -7.22 6.52 -13.40
N ARG A 89 -8.30 7.30 -13.49
CA ARG A 89 -8.41 8.59 -12.82
C ARG A 89 -8.32 8.44 -11.31
N PHE A 90 -9.08 7.49 -10.74
CA PHE A 90 -9.03 7.21 -9.31
C PHE A 90 -7.63 6.80 -8.85
N VAL A 91 -6.93 5.93 -9.61
CA VAL A 91 -5.54 5.54 -9.31
C VAL A 91 -4.62 6.76 -9.29
N GLY A 92 -4.77 7.69 -10.24
CA GLY A 92 -4.04 8.96 -10.25
C GLY A 92 -4.33 9.81 -9.01
N ASP A 93 -5.59 9.89 -8.60
CA ASP A 93 -6.01 10.67 -7.43
C ASP A 93 -5.51 10.07 -6.12
N VAL A 94 -5.72 8.76 -5.90
CA VAL A 94 -5.30 8.07 -4.67
C VAL A 94 -3.77 7.92 -4.56
N ALA A 95 -3.04 8.01 -5.67
CA ALA A 95 -1.59 8.02 -5.66
C ALA A 95 -1.02 9.22 -4.88
N ARG A 96 -1.77 10.33 -4.78
CA ARG A 96 -1.39 11.51 -3.99
C ARG A 96 -1.01 11.13 -2.57
N LEU A 97 0.19 11.55 -2.15
CA LEU A 97 0.69 11.24 -0.80
C LEU A 97 -0.24 11.77 0.31
N ASP A 98 -0.90 12.90 0.10
CA ASP A 98 -1.84 13.48 1.08
C ASP A 98 -3.04 12.57 1.37
N LEU A 99 -3.39 11.69 0.42
CA LEU A 99 -4.49 10.75 0.55
C LEU A 99 -4.02 9.36 1.01
N SER A 100 -2.71 9.19 1.28
CA SER A 100 -2.13 7.91 1.66
C SER A 100 -2.61 7.34 2.99
N THR A 101 -3.29 8.15 3.81
CA THR A 101 -3.89 7.77 5.08
C THR A 101 -5.39 8.09 5.14
N ASN A 102 -5.98 8.54 4.02
CA ASN A 102 -7.40 8.83 3.96
C ASN A 102 -8.19 7.50 3.99
N HIS A 103 -8.94 7.29 5.08
CA HIS A 103 -9.65 6.04 5.32
C HIS A 103 -10.70 5.73 4.25
N ASP A 104 -11.46 6.72 3.79
CA ASP A 104 -12.51 6.54 2.79
C ASP A 104 -11.93 6.03 1.46
N MET A 105 -10.81 6.63 1.03
CA MET A 105 -10.12 6.23 -0.20
C MET A 105 -9.53 4.82 -0.08
N LEU A 106 -8.87 4.52 1.05
CA LEU A 106 -8.28 3.20 1.28
C LEU A 106 -9.34 2.09 1.43
N GLU A 107 -10.49 2.40 2.03
CA GLU A 107 -11.61 1.49 2.14
C GLU A 107 -12.22 1.15 0.78
N ILE A 108 -12.33 2.12 -0.14
CA ILE A 108 -12.73 1.85 -1.52
C ILE A 108 -11.71 0.93 -2.20
N CYS A 109 -10.40 1.20 -2.02
CA CYS A 109 -9.36 0.35 -2.58
C CYS A 109 -9.47 -1.10 -2.12
N GLU A 110 -9.54 -1.29 -0.81
CA GLU A 110 -9.63 -2.61 -0.17
C GLU A 110 -10.89 -3.36 -0.60
N LYS A 111 -12.05 -2.70 -0.62
CA LYS A 111 -13.31 -3.31 -1.09
C LYS A 111 -13.19 -3.79 -2.53
N LEU A 112 -12.58 -3.00 -3.41
CA LEU A 112 -12.39 -3.40 -4.81
C LEU A 112 -11.36 -4.53 -4.96
N ILE A 113 -10.32 -4.57 -4.12
CA ILE A 113 -9.37 -5.67 -4.06
C ILE A 113 -10.06 -6.96 -3.59
N GLN A 114 -10.90 -6.89 -2.56
CA GLN A 114 -11.68 -8.03 -2.06
C GLN A 114 -12.63 -8.59 -3.13
N GLU A 115 -13.31 -7.73 -3.90
CA GLU A 115 -14.16 -8.22 -5.00
C GLU A 115 -13.34 -8.87 -6.14
N ALA A 116 -12.10 -8.44 -6.33
CA ALA A 116 -11.21 -8.97 -7.38
C ALA A 116 -10.59 -10.32 -7.01
N HIS A 117 -10.20 -10.52 -5.74
CA HIS A 117 -9.43 -11.68 -5.27
C HIS A 117 -10.20 -12.61 -4.33
N GLY A 118 -11.38 -12.21 -3.85
CA GLY A 118 -12.23 -12.98 -2.96
C GLY A 118 -12.04 -12.66 -1.47
N ILE A 119 -12.30 -13.66 -0.63
CA ILE A 119 -12.35 -13.50 0.84
C ILE A 119 -10.95 -13.33 1.44
N GLU A 120 -9.94 -13.96 0.84
CA GLU A 120 -8.57 -13.87 1.32
C GLU A 120 -7.85 -12.67 0.69
N PRO A 121 -7.15 -11.85 1.50
CA PRO A 121 -6.39 -10.74 0.96
C PRO A 121 -5.26 -11.26 0.05
N PRO A 122 -4.96 -10.57 -1.05
CA PRO A 122 -3.88 -10.97 -1.93
C PRO A 122 -2.54 -10.89 -1.18
N PHE A 123 -1.68 -11.87 -1.46
CA PHE A 123 -0.36 -11.98 -0.84
C PHE A 123 0.70 -11.30 -1.71
N VAL A 124 1.35 -10.25 -1.18
CA VAL A 124 2.39 -9.48 -1.86
C VAL A 124 3.77 -9.89 -1.31
N VAL A 125 4.65 -10.35 -2.19
CA VAL A 125 6.01 -10.76 -1.84
C VAL A 125 7.02 -9.81 -2.46
N ASP A 126 7.85 -9.17 -1.62
CA ASP A 126 8.96 -8.31 -2.05
C ASP A 126 10.28 -8.75 -1.39
N PRO A 127 11.05 -9.66 -2.02
CA PRO A 127 12.29 -10.18 -1.46
C PRO A 127 13.49 -9.21 -1.57
N LEU A 128 13.30 -8.05 -2.22
CA LEU A 128 14.30 -6.99 -2.40
C LEU A 128 13.67 -5.64 -2.05
N ALA A 129 13.02 -5.61 -0.89
CA ALA A 129 12.18 -4.49 -0.47
C ALA A 129 12.97 -3.21 -0.22
N GLY A 130 14.28 -3.31 0.04
CA GLY A 130 15.14 -2.18 0.32
C GLY A 130 14.57 -1.34 1.46
N GLY A 131 14.26 -0.09 1.16
CA GLY A 131 13.62 0.82 2.11
C GLY A 131 12.16 0.51 2.44
N GLY A 132 11.51 -0.49 1.83
CA GLY A 132 10.17 -0.95 2.23
C GLY A 132 8.98 -0.15 1.69
N SER A 133 9.10 0.53 0.53
CA SER A 133 8.00 1.32 -0.03
C SER A 133 6.83 0.47 -0.54
N ILE A 134 7.12 -0.61 -1.29
CA ILE A 134 6.09 -1.53 -1.82
C ILE A 134 5.35 -2.24 -0.67
N PRO A 135 6.04 -2.90 0.29
CA PRO A 135 5.33 -3.60 1.35
C PRO A 135 4.49 -2.67 2.23
N LEU A 136 4.98 -1.45 2.51
CA LEU A 136 4.20 -0.46 3.25
C LEU A 136 2.87 -0.10 2.55
N GLU A 137 2.91 0.14 1.24
CA GLU A 137 1.69 0.49 0.49
C GLU A 137 0.77 -0.71 0.31
N ALA A 138 1.31 -1.93 0.14
CA ALA A 138 0.51 -3.14 0.09
C ALA A 138 -0.28 -3.35 1.40
N MET A 139 0.36 -3.13 2.55
CA MET A 139 -0.34 -3.20 3.83
C MET A 139 -1.42 -2.12 3.99
N ARG A 140 -1.20 -0.90 3.47
CA ARG A 140 -2.21 0.16 3.48
C ARG A 140 -3.46 -0.20 2.67
N LEU A 141 -3.27 -1.00 1.62
CA LEU A 141 -4.33 -1.52 0.75
C LEU A 141 -5.02 -2.78 1.29
N GLY A 142 -4.61 -3.26 2.48
CA GLY A 142 -5.20 -4.46 3.09
C GLY A 142 -4.65 -5.78 2.53
N CYS A 143 -3.50 -5.76 1.87
CA CYS A 143 -2.83 -6.98 1.40
C CYS A 143 -2.03 -7.63 2.52
N ASP A 144 -1.92 -8.95 2.49
CA ASP A 144 -0.92 -9.67 3.28
C ASP A 144 0.45 -9.51 2.62
N VAL A 145 1.50 -9.35 3.43
CA VAL A 145 2.83 -8.99 2.89
C VAL A 145 3.95 -9.83 3.48
N TYR A 146 4.82 -10.31 2.60
CA TYR A 146 6.14 -10.83 2.95
C TYR A 146 7.21 -9.96 2.32
N ALA A 147 8.11 -9.42 3.13
CA ALA A 147 9.17 -8.54 2.67
C ALA A 147 10.51 -8.93 3.28
N GLY A 148 11.56 -8.85 2.47
CA GLY A 148 12.93 -9.12 2.89
C GLY A 148 13.93 -8.30 2.08
N ASP A 149 15.18 -8.30 2.53
CA ASP A 149 16.30 -7.76 1.78
C ASP A 149 17.59 -8.46 2.26
N LEU A 150 18.52 -8.71 1.36
CA LEU A 150 19.82 -9.31 1.69
C LEU A 150 20.73 -8.32 2.45
N ASN A 151 20.52 -7.02 2.26
CA ASN A 151 21.31 -6.01 2.93
C ASN A 151 20.82 -5.81 4.38
N PRO A 152 21.70 -5.97 5.39
CA PRO A 152 21.28 -5.85 6.80
C PRO A 152 20.79 -4.45 7.16
N VAL A 153 21.29 -3.40 6.50
CA VAL A 153 20.82 -2.02 6.70
C VAL A 153 19.42 -1.85 6.12
N ALA A 154 19.15 -2.39 4.93
CA ALA A 154 17.80 -2.41 4.36
C ALA A 154 16.82 -3.16 5.26
N CYS A 155 17.22 -4.33 5.76
CA CYS A 155 16.41 -5.13 6.67
C CYS A 155 16.01 -4.34 7.93
N LEU A 156 16.96 -3.61 8.55
CA LEU A 156 16.66 -2.75 9.70
C LEU A 156 15.68 -1.61 9.35
N ILE A 157 15.88 -0.92 8.23
CA ILE A 157 14.99 0.16 7.76
C ILE A 157 13.59 -0.37 7.46
N LEU A 158 13.51 -1.51 6.78
CA LEU A 158 12.27 -2.19 6.46
C LEU A 158 11.51 -2.53 7.75
N LYS A 159 12.18 -3.15 8.72
CA LYS A 159 11.59 -3.54 10.00
C LYS A 159 11.07 -2.33 10.78
N ALA A 160 11.86 -1.27 10.91
CA ALA A 160 11.42 -0.03 11.55
C ALA A 160 10.20 0.57 10.82
N LYS A 161 10.24 0.63 9.49
CA LYS A 161 9.13 1.18 8.68
C LYS A 161 7.83 0.40 8.82
N LEU A 162 7.88 -0.92 8.81
CA LEU A 162 6.68 -1.76 8.86
C LEU A 162 6.12 -1.91 10.28
N ASN A 163 6.96 -1.82 11.31
CA ASN A 163 6.52 -1.95 12.70
C ASN A 163 6.07 -0.63 13.33
N ASP A 164 6.72 0.49 13.00
CA ASP A 164 6.50 1.77 13.70
C ASP A 164 5.50 2.69 12.97
N ILE A 165 5.19 2.44 11.70
CA ILE A 165 4.12 3.17 11.01
C ILE A 165 2.79 2.55 11.44
N PRO A 166 1.89 3.31 12.10
CA PRO A 166 0.61 2.78 12.53
C PRO A 166 -0.21 2.39 11.30
N LEU A 167 -0.26 1.08 11.05
CA LEU A 167 -1.17 0.46 10.11
C LEU A 167 -2.37 -0.09 10.88
N ARG A 168 -3.45 -0.44 10.17
CA ARG A 168 -4.71 -0.85 10.81
C ARG A 168 -4.49 -1.98 11.83
N PRO A 169 -5.32 -2.11 12.89
CA PRO A 169 -5.05 -2.99 14.04
C PRO A 169 -4.99 -4.50 13.80
N TRP A 170 -5.09 -4.98 12.55
CA TRP A 170 -5.36 -6.38 12.26
C TRP A 170 -4.24 -7.02 11.44
N ILE A 171 -3.55 -7.96 12.11
CA ILE A 171 -2.68 -9.02 11.60
C ILE A 171 -1.42 -8.54 10.85
N PHE A 172 -0.34 -8.41 11.61
CA PHE A 172 1.02 -8.37 11.07
C PHE A 172 1.61 -9.78 11.14
N ARG A 173 2.02 -10.35 10.00
CA ARG A 173 2.99 -11.44 9.96
C ARG A 173 4.22 -10.99 9.18
N VAL A 174 5.01 -10.09 9.80
CA VAL A 174 6.39 -9.87 9.34
C VAL A 174 7.20 -11.08 9.78
N THR A 175 7.26 -12.11 8.96
CA THR A 175 8.21 -13.21 9.15
C THR A 175 9.57 -12.77 8.63
N ASP A 176 10.43 -12.36 9.56
CA ASP A 176 11.83 -12.01 9.32
C ASP A 176 12.63 -13.28 9.03
N VAL A 177 13.14 -13.41 7.80
CA VAL A 177 14.02 -14.51 7.35
C VAL A 177 15.33 -14.56 8.14
N TYR A 178 15.70 -13.43 8.77
CA TYR A 178 16.90 -13.28 9.57
C TYR A 178 16.64 -13.32 11.09
N SER A 179 15.43 -13.66 11.55
CA SER A 179 15.17 -13.85 12.99
C SER A 179 16.09 -14.90 13.63
N HIS A 180 16.67 -15.80 12.83
CA HIS A 180 17.65 -16.81 13.26
C HIS A 180 19.12 -16.41 13.00
N LEU A 181 19.38 -15.36 12.23
CA LEU A 181 20.71 -14.94 11.76
C LEU A 181 21.14 -13.57 12.30
N LEU A 182 20.20 -12.74 12.76
CA LEU A 182 20.48 -11.55 13.53
C LEU A 182 20.76 -11.99 14.96
N VAL A 183 22.00 -11.79 15.40
CA VAL A 183 22.37 -11.77 16.82
C VAL A 183 21.29 -10.99 17.57
N PRO A 184 20.75 -11.51 18.69
CA PRO A 184 19.75 -10.78 19.44
C PRO A 184 20.29 -9.40 19.78
N LEU A 185 19.57 -8.34 19.38
CA LEU A 185 19.74 -7.00 19.93
C LEU A 185 19.12 -6.96 21.33
N THR A 186 19.65 -7.79 22.21
CA THR A 186 19.61 -7.73 23.67
C THR A 186 21.05 -8.10 24.04
N ASP A 187 21.89 -7.14 24.42
CA ASP A 187 21.80 -6.53 25.73
C ASP A 187 22.10 -5.02 25.69
N GLU A 188 21.28 -4.27 26.44
CA GLU A 188 21.45 -2.86 26.85
C GLU A 188 21.19 -1.76 25.81
N LEU A 189 19.91 -1.41 25.64
CA LEU A 189 19.51 0.00 25.63
C LEU A 189 18.44 0.21 26.72
N PRO A 190 18.65 1.14 27.67
CA PRO A 190 17.83 1.25 28.88
C PRO A 190 16.40 1.71 28.54
N ALA A 191 15.45 1.05 29.19
CA ALA A 191 14.03 1.28 29.09
C ALA A 191 13.65 2.73 29.46
N VAL A 192 13.14 3.52 28.51
CA VAL A 192 12.10 4.55 28.76
C VAL A 192 11.44 4.96 27.42
N ILE A 193 10.29 4.38 27.05
CA ILE A 193 9.10 5.11 26.55
C ILE A 193 7.88 4.21 26.84
N PRO A 194 6.88 4.63 27.63
CA PRO A 194 5.74 3.79 27.98
C PRO A 194 4.81 3.61 26.77
N VAL A 195 4.60 2.35 26.39
CA VAL A 195 3.57 1.93 25.45
C VAL A 195 2.21 2.14 26.11
N PHE A 196 1.43 3.12 25.64
CA PHE A 196 0.02 3.24 25.97
C PHE A 196 -0.72 2.07 25.30
N ALA A 197 -1.03 1.04 26.10
CA ALA A 197 -1.97 -0.01 25.74
C ALA A 197 -3.42 0.51 25.90
N PRO A 198 -4.31 0.35 24.91
CA PRO A 198 -5.74 0.42 25.19
C PRO A 198 -6.16 -0.91 25.82
N ARG A 199 -6.43 -0.89 27.14
CA ARG A 199 -7.10 -1.98 27.83
C ARG A 199 -8.51 -2.15 27.25
N LEU A 200 -8.76 -3.29 26.60
CA LEU A 200 -10.09 -3.88 26.55
C LEU A 200 -10.51 -4.24 27.96
N PHE A 201 -11.61 -3.69 28.45
CA PHE A 201 -12.38 -4.27 29.54
C PHE A 201 -13.70 -4.79 28.98
N TYR A 202 -13.83 -6.11 28.94
CA TYR A 202 -15.10 -6.79 29.07
C TYR A 202 -15.43 -6.85 30.56
N VAL A 203 -16.56 -6.25 30.96
CA VAL A 203 -17.47 -6.75 32.01
C VAL A 203 -18.88 -6.38 31.58
#